data_AF-A0AAU3M979-F1
#
_entry.id   AF-A0AAU3M979-F1
#
_cell.length_a   1.000
_cell.length_b   1.000
_cell.length_c   1.000
_cell.angle_alpha   90.00
_cell.angle_beta   90.00
_cell.angle_gamma   90.00
#
_symmetry.space_group_name_H-M   'P 1'
#
loop_
_entity.id
_entity.type
_entity.pdbx_description
1 polymer ?
#
loop_
_entity_poly.entity_id
_entity_poly.type
_entity_poly.pdbx_seq_one_letter_code
_entity_poly.pdbx_strand_id
1 'polypeptide(L)'
;MIRIVRTRTLKKTDSMVGELRDRAESQRHRADELAAELKVLHPLVEEERQAACDFGESLLLTQDSEERLRKELAAARDDLTHAMGELTALRSQQLLDAEDRVVLRMLLRAARKQEARADRVYVLFRYGRLHSVHTSREAAEIAAEGEGAPRSGWTSQLPGAAMPPADEVTWRVQPLKLGGSQ
;
A
#
# COMPACT_ATOMS: atom_id res chain seq x y z
N MET A 1 -0.89 107.44 -40.17
CA MET A 1 0.57 107.25 -40.06
C MET A 1 1.02 106.40 -41.24
N ILE A 2 1.61 106.99 -42.28
CA ILE A 2 2.00 106.28 -43.51
C ILE A 2 3.45 105.80 -43.33
N ARG A 3 3.68 104.48 -43.40
CA ARG A 3 5.04 103.91 -43.40
C ARG A 3 5.53 103.81 -44.85
N ILE A 4 6.54 104.61 -45.20
CA ILE A 4 7.22 104.51 -46.50
C ILE A 4 8.36 103.50 -46.34
N VAL A 5 8.19 102.31 -46.91
CA VAL A 5 9.19 101.23 -46.86
C VAL A 5 9.98 101.23 -48.17
N ARG A 6 11.31 101.07 -48.08
CA ARG A 6 12.17 101.00 -49.28
C ARG A 6 11.85 99.71 -50.05
N THR A 7 11.75 99.80 -51.38
CA THR A 7 11.44 98.65 -52.24
C THR A 7 12.40 97.47 -52.05
N ARG A 8 13.69 97.74 -51.73
CA ARG A 8 14.69 96.71 -51.42
C ARG A 8 14.41 95.97 -50.11
N THR A 9 13.91 96.65 -49.08
CA THR A 9 13.54 95.99 -47.82
C THR A 9 12.29 95.15 -47.98
N LEU A 10 11.33 95.61 -48.81
CA LEU A 10 10.12 94.85 -49.15
C LEU A 10 10.45 93.55 -49.91
N LYS A 11 11.32 93.60 -50.93
CA LYS A 11 11.78 92.39 -51.64
C LYS A 11 12.49 91.38 -50.71
N LYS A 12 13.28 91.86 -49.75
CA LYS A 12 13.97 91.00 -48.78
C LYS A 12 12.99 90.34 -47.82
N THR A 13 11.98 91.08 -47.34
CA THR A 13 10.94 90.51 -46.48
C THR A 13 10.07 89.52 -47.23
N ASP A 14 9.74 89.78 -48.50
CA ASP A 14 8.94 88.86 -49.33
C ASP A 14 9.70 87.55 -49.60
N SER A 15 11.01 87.62 -49.87
CA SER A 15 11.87 86.43 -50.03
C SER A 15 11.93 85.61 -48.74
N MET A 16 12.13 86.26 -47.60
CA MET A 16 12.20 85.59 -46.29
C MET A 16 10.84 84.97 -45.90
N VAL A 17 9.72 85.63 -46.21
CA VAL A 17 8.37 85.09 -46.00
C VAL A 17 8.12 83.89 -46.91
N GLY A 18 8.60 83.91 -48.15
CA GLY A 18 8.56 82.75 -49.06
C GLY A 18 9.33 81.55 -48.50
N GLU A 19 10.59 81.74 -48.08
CA GLU A 19 11.40 80.67 -47.49
C GLU A 19 10.79 80.09 -46.21
N LEU A 20 10.25 80.93 -45.33
CA LEU A 20 9.57 80.50 -44.12
C LEU A 20 8.29 79.71 -44.42
N ARG A 21 7.56 80.10 -45.47
CA ARG A 21 6.37 79.39 -45.92
C ARG A 21 6.73 78.01 -46.49
N ASP A 22 7.71 77.93 -47.38
CA ASP A 22 8.15 76.66 -47.98
C ASP A 22 8.67 75.69 -46.90
N ARG A 23 9.38 76.23 -45.90
CA ARG A 23 9.83 75.46 -44.73
C ARG A 23 8.64 74.97 -43.90
N ALA A 24 7.64 75.81 -43.65
CA ALA A 24 6.44 75.43 -42.90
C ALA A 24 5.62 74.35 -43.64
N GLU A 25 5.46 74.47 -44.96
CA GLU A 25 4.79 73.48 -45.80
C GLU A 25 5.55 72.14 -45.80
N SER A 26 6.88 72.17 -45.92
CA SER A 26 7.73 70.97 -45.83
C SER A 26 7.64 70.30 -44.46
N GLN A 27 7.59 71.07 -43.36
CA GLN A 27 7.43 70.50 -42.02
C GLN A 27 6.03 69.90 -41.82
N ARG A 28 5.00 70.53 -42.39
CA ARG A 28 3.64 69.99 -42.35
C ARG A 28 3.54 68.66 -43.09
N HIS A 29 4.13 68.55 -44.28
CA HIS A 29 4.17 67.28 -45.01
C HIS A 29 4.87 66.17 -44.22
N ARG A 30 6.01 66.45 -43.58
CA ARG A 30 6.68 65.47 -42.70
C ARG A 30 5.85 65.10 -41.49
N ALA A 31 5.13 66.06 -40.90
CA ALA A 31 4.23 65.77 -39.78
C ALA A 31 3.04 64.89 -40.21
N ASP A 32 2.50 65.12 -41.41
CA ASP A 32 1.41 64.32 -41.97
C ASP A 32 1.88 62.90 -42.32
N GLU A 33 3.10 62.74 -42.85
CA GLU A 33 3.74 61.43 -43.10
C GLU A 33 3.92 60.65 -41.80
N LEU A 34 4.53 61.27 -40.77
CA LEU A 34 4.70 60.63 -39.46
C LEU A 34 3.35 60.31 -38.79
N ALA A 35 2.35 61.17 -38.94
CA ALA A 35 1.02 60.90 -38.42
C ALA A 35 0.35 59.70 -39.14
N ALA A 36 0.61 59.52 -40.44
CA ALA A 36 0.15 58.35 -41.18
C ALA A 36 0.88 57.07 -40.73
N GLU A 37 2.21 57.13 -40.54
CA GLU A 37 3.00 56.02 -40.02
C GLU A 37 2.53 55.60 -38.61
N LEU A 38 2.31 56.56 -37.71
CA LEU A 38 1.81 56.29 -36.36
C LEU A 38 0.41 55.64 -36.38
N LYS A 39 -0.47 56.03 -37.30
CA LYS A 39 -1.78 55.40 -37.45
C LYS A 39 -1.69 53.94 -37.90
N VAL A 40 -0.65 53.59 -38.67
CA VAL A 40 -0.41 52.21 -39.11
C VAL A 40 0.26 51.38 -38.01
N LEU A 41 1.21 51.95 -37.28
CA LEU A 41 1.95 51.26 -36.22
C LEU A 41 1.14 51.06 -34.94
N HIS A 42 0.25 51.99 -34.61
CA HIS A 42 -0.54 51.91 -33.38
C HIS A 42 -1.33 50.59 -33.22
N PRO A 43 -2.12 50.12 -34.22
CA PRO A 43 -2.84 48.86 -34.07
C PRO A 43 -1.92 47.65 -33.92
N LEU A 44 -0.74 47.65 -34.55
CA LEU A 44 0.25 46.57 -34.40
C LEU A 44 0.80 46.50 -32.98
N VAL A 45 1.08 47.66 -32.37
CA VAL A 45 1.54 47.72 -30.98
C VAL A 45 0.46 47.27 -30.01
N GLU A 46 -0.80 47.64 -30.24
CA GLU A 46 -1.90 47.17 -29.40
C GLU A 46 -2.18 45.67 -29.56
N GLU A 47 -2.00 45.11 -30.77
CA GLU A 47 -2.08 43.66 -31.00
C GLU A 47 -0.98 42.89 -30.26
N GLU A 48 0.28 43.34 -30.35
CA GLU A 48 1.40 42.75 -29.60
C GLU A 48 1.19 42.88 -28.08
N ARG A 49 0.65 44.00 -27.62
CA ARG A 49 0.32 44.20 -26.21
C ARG A 49 -0.76 43.23 -25.75
N GLN A 50 -1.80 43.03 -26.57
CA GLN A 50 -2.87 42.08 -26.26
C GLN A 50 -2.33 40.65 -26.24
N ALA A 51 -1.51 40.26 -27.23
CA ALA A 51 -0.88 38.94 -27.28
C ALA A 51 0.02 38.69 -26.06
N ALA A 52 0.76 39.70 -25.60
CA ALA A 52 1.55 39.61 -24.37
C ALA A 52 0.69 39.44 -23.10
N CYS A 53 -0.47 40.11 -23.04
CA CYS A 53 -1.43 39.93 -21.95
C CYS A 53 -2.04 38.52 -21.96
N ASP A 54 -2.48 38.02 -23.11
CA ASP A 54 -3.08 36.69 -23.26
C ASP A 54 -2.06 35.59 -22.93
N PHE A 55 -0.80 35.76 -23.35
CA PHE A 55 0.29 34.86 -22.99
C PHE A 55 0.56 34.86 -21.48
N GLY A 56 0.56 36.04 -20.85
CA GLY A 56 0.71 36.18 -19.41
C GLY A 56 -0.40 35.46 -18.64
N GLU A 57 -1.65 35.59 -19.07
CA GLU A 57 -2.79 34.90 -18.46
C GLU A 57 -2.68 33.38 -18.63
N SER A 58 -2.33 32.91 -19.83
CA SER A 58 -2.09 31.48 -20.08
C SER A 58 -0.99 30.92 -19.18
N LEU A 59 0.11 31.66 -19.00
CA LEU A 59 1.21 31.24 -18.14
C LEU A 59 0.76 31.12 -16.68
N LEU A 60 -0.02 32.07 -16.17
CA LEU A 60 -0.59 31.99 -14.82
C LEU A 60 -1.49 30.77 -14.65
N LEU A 61 -2.37 30.48 -15.62
CA LEU A 61 -3.22 29.30 -15.60
C LEU A 61 -2.40 28.00 -15.58
N THR A 62 -1.31 27.93 -16.37
CA THR A 62 -0.42 26.77 -16.36
C THR A 62 0.30 26.61 -15.03
N GLN A 63 0.76 27.70 -14.41
CA GLN A 63 1.39 27.68 -13.09
C GLN A 63 0.42 27.21 -12.01
N ASP A 64 -0.82 27.73 -11.99
CA ASP A 64 -1.86 27.29 -11.07
C ASP A 64 -2.17 25.80 -11.24
N SER A 65 -2.22 25.31 -12.48
CA SER A 65 -2.45 23.89 -12.76
C SER A 65 -1.28 23.02 -12.29
N GLU A 66 -0.05 23.49 -12.46
CA GLU A 66 1.15 22.79 -12.01
C GLU A 66 1.21 22.71 -10.48
N GLU A 67 0.88 23.80 -9.78
CA GLU A 67 0.81 23.82 -8.33
C GLU A 67 -0.26 22.87 -7.79
N ARG A 68 -1.44 22.81 -8.44
CA ARG A 68 -2.49 21.86 -8.08
C ARG A 68 -2.03 20.42 -8.25
N LEU A 69 -1.43 20.08 -9.40
CA LEU A 69 -0.90 18.74 -9.66
C LEU A 69 0.22 18.36 -8.66
N ARG A 70 1.09 19.29 -8.30
CA ARG A 70 2.11 19.06 -7.27
C ARG A 70 1.50 18.75 -5.90
N LYS A 71 0.44 19.46 -5.51
CA LYS A 71 -0.29 19.22 -4.26
C LYS A 71 -1.00 17.86 -4.28
N GLU A 72 -1.68 17.52 -5.37
CA GLU A 72 -2.34 16.23 -5.54
C GLU A 72 -1.34 15.07 -5.51
N LEU A 73 -0.18 15.23 -6.15
CA LEU A 73 0.88 14.24 -6.13
C LEU A 73 1.50 14.06 -4.74
N ALA A 74 1.65 15.14 -3.97
CA ALA A 74 2.09 15.05 -2.58
C ALA A 74 1.07 14.30 -1.72
N ALA A 75 -0.22 14.64 -1.82
CA ALA A 75 -1.30 13.96 -1.10
C ALA A 75 -1.37 12.47 -1.45
N ALA A 76 -1.30 12.12 -2.75
CA ALA A 76 -1.31 10.73 -3.19
C ALA A 76 -0.09 9.93 -2.69
N ARG A 77 1.07 10.57 -2.52
CA ARG A 77 2.24 9.94 -1.91
C ARG A 77 2.02 9.68 -0.43
N ASP A 78 1.49 10.65 0.30
CA ASP A 78 1.20 10.50 1.72
C ASP A 78 0.18 9.37 1.94
N ASP A 79 -0.90 9.34 1.16
CA ASP A 79 -1.90 8.27 1.19
C ASP A 79 -1.28 6.89 0.90
N LEU A 80 -0.40 6.80 -0.10
CA LEU A 80 0.32 5.57 -0.41
C LEU A 80 1.19 5.11 0.76
N THR A 81 1.94 6.02 1.39
CA THR A 81 2.77 5.67 2.55
C THR A 81 1.94 5.21 3.74
N HIS A 82 0.78 5.84 3.94
CA HIS A 82 -0.17 5.46 4.98
C HIS A 82 -0.72 4.06 4.75
N ALA A 83 -1.24 3.79 3.54
CA ALA A 83 -1.77 2.47 3.17
C ALA A 83 -0.70 1.37 3.24
N MET A 84 0.55 1.66 2.85
CA MET A 84 1.67 0.73 2.99
C MET A 84 1.99 0.43 4.46
N GLY A 85 1.91 1.44 5.33
CA GLY A 85 2.06 1.29 6.78
C GLY A 85 0.98 0.39 7.38
N GLU A 86 -0.29 0.66 7.06
CA GLU A 86 -1.43 -0.15 7.50
C GLU A 86 -1.31 -1.61 7.04
N LEU A 87 -0.96 -1.82 5.77
CA LEU A 87 -0.78 -3.16 5.21
C LEU A 87 0.36 -3.92 5.89
N THR A 88 1.44 -3.22 6.26
CA THR A 88 2.55 -3.83 7.03
C THR A 88 2.10 -4.22 8.44
N ALA A 89 1.31 -3.38 9.11
CA ALA A 89 0.75 -3.67 10.44
C ALA A 89 -0.26 -4.84 10.40
N LEU A 90 -1.13 -4.89 9.39
CA LEU A 90 -2.07 -6.00 9.21
C LEU A 90 -1.33 -7.33 8.94
N ARG A 91 -0.25 -7.29 8.14
CA ARG A 91 0.58 -8.46 7.89
C ARG A 91 1.27 -8.96 9.16
N SER A 92 1.80 -8.07 10.00
CA SER A 92 2.42 -8.49 11.26
C SER A 92 1.40 -9.08 12.24
N GLN A 93 0.20 -8.51 12.32
CA GLN A 93 -0.90 -9.08 13.11
C GLN A 93 -1.31 -10.47 12.62
N GLN A 94 -1.44 -10.68 11.30
CA GLN A 94 -1.75 -12.00 10.75
C GLN A 94 -0.68 -13.05 11.05
N LEU A 95 0.59 -12.67 11.07
CA LEU A 95 1.69 -13.57 11.44
C LEU A 95 1.57 -13.99 12.91
N LEU A 96 1.29 -13.04 13.81
CA LEU A 96 1.07 -13.32 15.23
C LEU A 96 -0.12 -14.26 15.45
N ASP A 97 -1.25 -14.00 14.79
CA ASP A 97 -2.44 -14.86 14.85
C ASP A 97 -2.16 -16.27 14.31
N ALA A 98 -1.32 -16.39 13.28
CA ALA A 98 -0.93 -17.68 12.73
C ALA A 98 -0.09 -18.49 13.72
N GLU A 99 0.86 -17.85 14.40
CA GLU A 99 1.68 -18.46 15.46
C GLU A 99 0.80 -18.92 16.63
N ASP A 100 -0.10 -18.07 17.11
CA ASP A 100 -1.02 -18.38 18.20
C ASP A 100 -1.93 -19.57 17.85
N ARG A 101 -2.40 -19.66 16.60
CA ARG A 101 -3.18 -20.82 16.12
C ARG A 101 -2.36 -22.11 16.10
N VAL A 102 -1.08 -22.05 15.77
CA VAL A 102 -0.20 -23.22 15.83
C VAL A 102 -0.01 -23.67 17.28
N VAL A 103 0.26 -22.73 18.19
CA VAL A 103 0.40 -23.00 19.63
C VAL A 103 -0.89 -23.63 20.17
N LEU A 104 -2.05 -23.04 19.88
CA LEU A 104 -3.34 -23.57 20.32
C LEU A 104 -3.59 -24.99 19.80
N ARG A 105 -3.27 -25.27 18.53
CA ARG A 105 -3.39 -26.62 17.97
C ARG A 105 -2.45 -27.61 18.66
N MET A 106 -1.23 -27.20 18.99
CA MET A 106 -0.28 -28.04 19.74
C MET A 106 -0.79 -28.32 21.16
N LEU A 107 -1.27 -27.30 21.86
CA LEU A 107 -1.85 -27.43 23.20
C LEU A 107 -3.09 -28.35 23.19
N LEU A 108 -3.99 -28.18 22.23
CA LEU A 108 -5.16 -29.06 22.09
C LEU A 108 -4.78 -30.51 21.77
N ARG A 109 -3.75 -30.73 20.94
CA ARG A 109 -3.22 -32.09 20.70
C ARG A 109 -2.62 -32.69 21.97
N ALA A 110 -1.88 -31.89 22.75
CA ALA A 110 -1.31 -32.34 24.02
C ALA A 110 -2.40 -32.67 25.04
N ALA A 111 -3.40 -31.80 25.19
CA ALA A 111 -4.55 -32.00 26.05
C ALA A 111 -5.32 -33.28 25.68
N ARG A 112 -5.67 -33.47 24.40
CA ARG A 112 -6.32 -34.70 23.91
C ARG A 112 -5.48 -35.96 24.16
N LYS A 113 -4.16 -35.87 24.04
CA LYS A 113 -3.25 -37.00 24.33
C LYS A 113 -3.20 -37.33 25.83
N GLN A 114 -3.29 -36.32 26.69
CA GLN A 114 -3.38 -36.51 28.14
C GLN A 114 -4.73 -37.10 28.55
N GLU A 115 -5.83 -36.56 28.04
CA GLU A 115 -7.19 -37.08 28.27
C GLU A 115 -7.32 -38.54 27.81
N ALA A 116 -6.87 -38.85 26.59
CA ALA A 116 -6.91 -40.23 26.06
C ALA A 116 -6.06 -41.24 26.86
N ARG A 117 -5.12 -40.78 27.69
CA ARG A 117 -4.35 -41.61 28.62
C ARG A 117 -5.01 -41.75 29.99
N ALA A 118 -5.74 -40.73 30.45
CA ALA A 118 -6.44 -40.75 31.73
C ALA A 118 -7.59 -41.77 31.74
N ASP A 119 -8.25 -41.98 30.60
CA ASP A 119 -9.41 -42.88 30.52
C ASP A 119 -9.06 -44.34 30.18
N ARG A 120 -7.81 -44.78 30.37
CA ARG A 120 -7.41 -46.15 30.04
C ARG A 120 -6.84 -46.87 31.25
N VAL A 121 -7.27 -48.12 31.39
CA VAL A 121 -6.76 -49.05 32.37
C VAL A 121 -6.22 -50.26 31.63
N TYR A 122 -5.10 -50.79 32.11
CA TYR A 122 -4.43 -51.94 31.51
C TYR A 122 -4.79 -53.18 32.28
N VAL A 123 -5.40 -54.13 31.57
CA VAL A 123 -5.91 -55.36 32.16
C VAL A 123 -5.02 -56.53 31.76
N LEU A 124 -4.59 -57.31 32.74
CA LEU A 124 -3.80 -58.51 32.56
C LEU A 124 -4.73 -59.74 32.53
N PHE A 125 -4.64 -60.51 31.46
CA PHE A 125 -5.33 -61.79 31.29
C PHE A 125 -4.33 -62.95 31.33
N ARG A 126 -4.76 -64.08 31.88
CA ARG A 126 -4.04 -65.35 31.86
C ARG A 126 -4.96 -66.43 31.29
N TYR A 127 -4.62 -67.02 30.13
CA TYR A 127 -5.49 -67.95 29.39
C TYR A 127 -6.93 -67.44 29.27
N GLY A 128 -7.10 -66.22 28.73
CA GLY A 128 -8.41 -65.60 28.57
C GLY A 128 -9.12 -65.12 29.84
N ARG A 129 -8.63 -65.45 31.05
CA ARG A 129 -9.24 -65.03 32.32
C ARG A 129 -8.61 -63.78 32.89
N LEU A 130 -9.45 -62.85 33.37
CA LEU A 130 -9.02 -61.64 34.05
C LEU A 130 -8.19 -61.99 35.30
N HIS A 131 -6.97 -61.47 35.37
CA HIS A 131 -6.06 -61.67 36.50
C HIS A 131 -5.96 -60.43 37.38
N SER A 132 -5.54 -59.29 36.80
CA SER A 132 -5.35 -58.04 37.55
C SER A 132 -5.50 -56.80 36.66
N VAL A 133 -5.69 -55.64 37.30
CA VAL A 133 -6.05 -54.37 36.67
C VAL A 133 -5.05 -53.29 37.12
N HIS A 134 -4.47 -52.56 36.17
CA HIS A 134 -3.34 -51.66 36.40
C HIS A 134 -3.55 -50.29 35.74
N THR A 135 -2.99 -49.25 36.35
CA THR A 135 -3.07 -47.86 35.86
C THR A 135 -2.14 -47.60 34.66
N SER A 136 -1.09 -48.41 34.48
CA SER A 136 -0.15 -48.30 33.37
C SER A 136 0.15 -49.65 32.75
N ARG A 137 0.59 -49.62 31.48
CA ARG A 137 1.02 -50.81 30.75
C ARG A 137 2.23 -51.48 31.43
N GLU A 138 3.20 -50.67 31.82
CA GLU A 138 4.43 -51.13 32.45
C GLU A 138 4.16 -51.80 33.80
N ALA A 139 3.21 -51.29 34.60
CA ALA A 139 2.79 -51.93 35.84
C ALA A 139 2.16 -53.31 35.58
N ALA A 140 1.34 -53.45 34.53
CA ALA A 140 0.77 -54.74 34.13
C ALA A 140 1.84 -55.73 33.63
N GLU A 141 2.84 -55.24 32.89
CA GLU A 141 3.97 -56.03 32.41
C GLU A 141 4.85 -56.52 33.57
N ILE A 142 5.20 -55.64 34.53
CA ILE A 142 5.95 -56.01 35.74
C ILE A 142 5.19 -57.05 36.57
N ALA A 143 3.86 -56.89 36.72
CA ALA A 143 3.04 -57.86 37.42
C ALA A 143 3.02 -59.23 36.71
N ALA A 144 2.98 -59.25 35.39
CA ALA A 144 3.08 -60.49 34.61
C ALA A 144 4.45 -61.17 34.79
N GLU A 145 5.56 -60.41 34.79
CA GLU A 145 6.91 -60.94 35.05
C GLU A 145 7.01 -61.54 36.45
N GLY A 146 6.47 -60.85 37.47
CA GLY A 146 6.46 -61.34 38.85
C GLY A 146 5.71 -62.66 39.02
N GLU A 147 4.70 -62.91 38.19
CA GLU A 147 3.91 -64.15 38.15
C GLU A 147 4.51 -65.23 37.22
N GLY A 148 5.71 -64.99 36.67
CA GLY A 148 6.47 -65.95 35.87
C GLY A 148 6.13 -65.93 34.37
N ALA A 149 5.56 -64.85 33.84
CA ALA A 149 5.34 -64.70 32.41
C ALA A 149 6.65 -64.49 31.63
N PRO A 150 6.93 -65.25 30.55
CA PRO A 150 8.08 -64.98 29.69
C PRO A 150 7.85 -63.71 28.85
N ARG A 151 8.87 -62.83 28.77
CA ARG A 151 8.82 -61.55 28.01
C ARG A 151 8.47 -61.71 26.53
N SER A 152 8.78 -62.85 25.93
CA SER A 152 8.47 -63.18 24.53
C SER A 152 7.03 -63.67 24.29
N GLY A 153 6.27 -63.95 25.36
CA GLY A 153 4.92 -64.52 25.29
C GLY A 153 3.79 -63.50 25.35
N TRP A 154 4.09 -62.20 25.46
CA TRP A 154 3.07 -61.17 25.57
C TRP A 154 2.61 -60.69 24.20
N THR A 155 1.31 -60.80 23.93
CA THR A 155 0.72 -60.05 22.82
C THR A 155 0.33 -58.67 23.31
N SER A 156 1.11 -57.65 22.95
CA SER A 156 0.74 -56.25 23.19
C SER A 156 -0.01 -55.71 21.97
N GLN A 157 -1.12 -55.00 22.19
CA GLN A 157 -1.86 -54.36 21.10
C GLN A 157 -0.97 -53.35 20.36
N LEU A 158 -0.44 -53.74 19.20
CA LEU A 158 -0.10 -52.77 18.17
C LEU A 158 -1.39 -52.36 17.45
N PRO A 159 -1.59 -51.07 17.15
CA PRO A 159 -2.77 -50.63 16.41
C PRO A 159 -2.83 -51.31 15.04
N GLY A 160 -3.92 -52.04 14.76
CA GLY A 160 -4.22 -52.61 13.44
C GLY A 160 -3.88 -54.10 13.23
N ALA A 161 -3.30 -54.79 14.21
CA ALA A 161 -3.05 -56.24 14.11
C ALA A 161 -4.26 -57.07 14.61
N ALA A 162 -4.65 -58.09 13.84
CA ALA A 162 -5.63 -59.07 14.31
C ALA A 162 -5.03 -59.85 15.49
N MET A 163 -5.69 -59.80 16.64
CA MET A 163 -5.19 -60.47 17.84
C MET A 163 -5.55 -61.95 17.81
N PRO A 164 -4.63 -62.85 18.18
CA PRO A 164 -4.98 -64.25 18.44
C PRO A 164 -6.02 -64.33 19.58
N PRO A 165 -6.87 -65.37 19.59
CA PRO A 165 -7.84 -65.63 20.66
C PRO A 165 -7.18 -65.57 22.04
N ALA A 166 -7.90 -65.00 23.01
CA ALA A 166 -7.35 -64.78 24.36
C ALA A 166 -6.98 -66.09 25.09
N ASP A 167 -7.56 -67.21 24.66
CA ASP A 167 -7.35 -68.54 25.23
C ASP A 167 -6.05 -69.20 24.74
N GLU A 168 -5.52 -68.75 23.59
CA GLU A 168 -4.29 -69.28 22.99
C GLU A 168 -3.03 -68.63 23.56
N VAL A 169 -3.17 -67.48 24.24
CA VAL A 169 -2.05 -66.71 24.78
C VAL A 169 -2.02 -66.85 26.30
N THR A 170 -0.90 -67.37 26.82
CA THR A 170 -0.70 -67.59 28.26
C THR A 170 -0.84 -66.31 29.07
N TRP A 171 -0.33 -65.18 28.56
CA TRP A 171 -0.39 -63.87 29.21
C TRP A 171 -0.67 -62.76 28.19
N ARG A 172 -1.67 -61.92 28.47
CA ARG A 172 -2.08 -60.84 27.57
C ARG A 172 -2.38 -59.56 28.34
N VAL A 173 -1.75 -58.46 27.93
CA VAL A 173 -2.02 -57.11 28.47
C VAL A 173 -2.88 -56.36 27.46
N GLN A 174 -4.09 -55.97 27.87
CA GLN A 174 -5.04 -55.27 27.02
C GLN A 174 -5.44 -53.92 27.64
N PRO A 175 -5.30 -52.80 26.92
CA PRO A 175 -5.87 -51.54 27.35
C PRO A 175 -7.40 -51.57 27.19
N LEU A 176 -8.13 -51.26 28.25
CA LEU A 176 -9.56 -51.01 28.25
C LEU A 176 -9.83 -49.53 28.53
N LYS A 177 -10.85 -48.98 27.89
CA LYS A 177 -11.32 -47.62 28.17
C LYS A 177 -12.27 -47.65 29.36
N LEU A 178 -12.07 -46.78 30.33
CA LEU A 178 -13.04 -46.50 31.38
C LEU A 178 -14.13 -45.59 30.81
N GLY A 179 -15.40 -45.94 30.96
CA GLY A 179 -16.53 -45.06 30.60
C GLY A 179 -17.14 -45.22 29.20
N GLY A 180 -16.82 -46.28 28.45
CA GLY A 180 -17.53 -46.60 27.21
C GLY A 180 -18.79 -47.44 27.46
N SER A 181 -19.91 -46.82 27.80
CA SER A 181 -21.21 -47.43 27.49
C SER A 181 -21.37 -47.43 25.97
N GLN A 182 -21.49 -48.60 25.37
CA GLN A 182 -22.32 -48.74 24.18
C GLN A 182 -23.78 -48.76 24.62
#